data_AF-A0A7V9CF01-F1
#
_entry.id   AF-A0A7V9CF01-F1
#
_cell.length_a   1.000
_cell.length_b   1.000
_cell.length_c   1.000
_cell.angle_alpha   90.00
_cell.angle_beta   90.00
_cell.angle_gamma   90.00
#
_symmetry.space_group_name_H-M   'P 1'
#
loop_
_entity.id
_entity.type
_entity.pdbx_description
1 polymer ?
#
loop_
_entity_poly.entity_id
_entity_poly.type
_entity_poly.pdbx_seq_one_letter_code
_entity_poly.pdbx_strand_id
1 'polypeptide(L)'
;MRRTQIYLGEEQEAQLEARSRATGVTKSAIIRDAVDAFFADDVTAASSGLARMRAAVSEASGVADYLPHGAEYVDELRARDAARLDDLDRGSR
;
A
#
# COMPACT_ATOMS: atom_id res chain seq x y z
N MET A 1 -28.70 -11.04 -7.13
CA MET A 1 -28.34 -10.34 -5.87
C MET A 1 -28.74 -11.19 -4.67
N ARG A 2 -27.97 -11.16 -3.59
CA ARG A 2 -28.35 -11.75 -2.28
C ARG A 2 -28.77 -10.62 -1.34
N ARG A 3 -29.79 -10.85 -0.51
CA ARG A 3 -30.25 -9.89 0.50
C ARG A 3 -29.49 -10.13 1.80
N THR A 4 -28.86 -9.09 2.32
CA THR A 4 -28.20 -9.08 3.63
C THR A 4 -28.92 -8.09 4.53
N GLN A 5 -29.17 -8.48 5.78
CA GLN A 5 -29.69 -7.58 6.80
C GLN A 5 -28.51 -7.07 7.63
N ILE A 6 -28.49 -5.77 7.87
CA ILE A 6 -27.45 -5.08 8.66
C ILE A 6 -28.13 -4.27 9.76
N TYR A 7 -27.47 -4.16 10.90
CA TYR A 7 -27.90 -3.28 11.98
C TYR A 7 -27.22 -1.93 11.81
N LEU A 8 -27.97 -0.86 12.01
CA LEU A 8 -27.49 0.52 11.94
C LEU A 8 -27.81 1.23 13.25
N GLY A 9 -26.91 2.13 13.67
CA GLY A 9 -27.19 3.05 14.77
C GLY A 9 -28.18 4.13 14.34
N GLU A 10 -28.83 4.78 15.32
CA GLU A 10 -29.81 5.84 15.08
C GLU A 10 -29.23 7.00 14.24
N GLU A 11 -27.97 7.37 14.50
CA GLU A 11 -27.28 8.43 13.75
C GLU A 11 -27.08 8.05 12.27
N GLN A 12 -26.67 6.82 12.00
CA GLN A 12 -26.46 6.33 10.63
C GLN A 12 -27.78 6.30 9.85
N GLU A 13 -28.86 5.88 10.50
CA GLU A 13 -30.20 5.88 9.92
C GLU A 13 -30.67 7.30 9.58
N ALA A 14 -30.44 8.27 10.48
CA ALA A 14 -30.76 9.68 10.25
C ALA A 14 -29.97 10.28 9.08
N GLN A 15 -28.66 9.97 9.00
CA GLN A 15 -27.80 10.41 7.90
C GLN A 15 -28.25 9.81 6.55
N LEU A 16 -28.60 8.52 6.52
CA LEU A 16 -29.11 7.85 5.32
C LEU A 16 -30.44 8.43 4.86
N GLU A 17 -31.36 8.71 5.77
CA GLU A 17 -32.65 9.34 5.47
C GLU A 17 -32.44 10.75 4.89
N ALA A 18 -31.60 11.57 5.53
CA ALA A 18 -31.30 12.91 5.04
C ALA A 18 -30.70 12.89 3.63
N ARG A 19 -29.73 11.98 3.38
CA ARG A 19 -29.10 11.84 2.08
C ARG A 19 -30.05 11.29 1.03
N SER A 20 -30.91 10.33 1.38
CA SER A 20 -31.95 9.79 0.49
C SER A 20 -32.90 10.89 0.02
N ARG A 21 -33.36 11.75 0.94
CA ARG A 21 -34.23 12.89 0.61
C ARG A 21 -33.54 13.91 -0.28
N ALA A 22 -32.29 14.25 0.02
CA ALA A 22 -31.54 15.25 -0.74
C ALA A 22 -31.21 14.81 -2.18
N THR A 23 -31.01 13.51 -2.39
CA THR A 23 -30.56 12.96 -3.68
C THR A 23 -31.66 12.30 -4.49
N GLY A 24 -32.82 12.03 -3.89
CA GLY A 24 -33.91 11.27 -4.52
C GLY A 24 -33.60 9.78 -4.73
N VAL A 25 -32.44 9.29 -4.26
CA VAL A 25 -32.09 7.86 -4.34
C VAL A 25 -32.49 7.12 -3.08
N THR A 26 -32.77 5.82 -3.20
CA THR A 26 -33.14 4.99 -2.05
C THR A 26 -31.96 4.77 -1.11
N LYS A 27 -32.23 4.59 0.19
CA LYS A 27 -31.21 4.19 1.19
C LYS A 27 -30.40 2.97 0.75
N SER A 28 -31.07 1.96 0.19
CA SER A 28 -30.39 0.76 -0.31
C SER A 28 -29.46 1.02 -1.48
N ALA A 29 -29.74 2.03 -2.32
CA ALA A 29 -28.80 2.46 -3.36
C ALA A 29 -27.58 3.13 -2.74
N ILE A 30 -27.79 4.07 -1.80
CA ILE A 30 -26.71 4.75 -1.08
C ILE A 30 -25.79 3.75 -0.38
N ILE A 31 -26.36 2.76 0.31
CA ILE A 31 -25.58 1.72 1.01
C ILE A 31 -24.76 0.90 0.03
N ARG A 32 -25.34 0.51 -1.13
CA ARG A 32 -24.57 -0.23 -2.15
C ARG A 32 -23.43 0.59 -2.70
N ASP A 33 -23.69 1.83 -3.09
CA ASP A 33 -22.66 2.72 -3.64
C ASP A 33 -21.52 2.95 -2.64
N ALA A 34 -21.84 3.09 -1.35
CA ALA A 34 -20.84 3.22 -0.30
C ALA A 34 -20.01 1.94 -0.11
N VAL A 35 -20.64 0.77 -0.16
CA VAL A 35 -19.93 -0.53 -0.10
C VAL A 35 -19.04 -0.72 -1.32
N ASP A 36 -19.54 -0.40 -2.51
CA ASP A 36 -18.77 -0.49 -3.75
C ASP A 36 -17.56 0.46 -3.73
N ALA A 37 -17.75 1.70 -3.26
CA ALA A 37 -16.66 2.68 -3.11
C ALA A 37 -15.60 2.21 -2.09
N PHE A 38 -16.04 1.68 -0.94
CA PHE A 38 -15.14 1.17 0.10
C PHE A 38 -14.22 0.07 -0.44
N PHE A 39 -14.75 -0.88 -1.22
CA PHE A 39 -13.93 -1.94 -1.81
C PHE A 39 -13.17 -1.50 -3.05
N ALA A 40 -13.62 -0.47 -3.78
CA ALA A 40 -12.87 0.10 -4.90
C ALA A 40 -11.55 0.72 -4.42
N ASP A 41 -11.55 1.39 -3.27
CA ASP A 41 -10.34 1.97 -2.67
C ASP A 41 -9.35 0.90 -2.22
N ASP A 42 -9.82 -0.19 -1.61
CA ASP A 42 -8.97 -1.32 -1.21
C ASP A 42 -8.33 -2.05 -2.40
N VAL A 43 -9.12 -2.29 -3.46
CA VAL A 43 -8.62 -2.93 -4.68
C VAL A 43 -7.61 -2.01 -5.37
N THR A 44 -7.83 -0.70 -5.40
CA THR A 44 -6.93 0.24 -6.08
C THR A 44 -5.67 0.51 -5.25
N ALA A 45 -5.75 0.62 -3.92
CA ALA A 45 -4.59 0.89 -3.07
C ALA A 45 -3.70 -0.34 -2.86
N ALA A 46 -4.27 -1.51 -2.54
CA ALA A 46 -3.50 -2.73 -2.27
C ALA A 46 -2.91 -3.33 -3.55
N SER A 47 -3.64 -3.29 -4.67
CA SER A 47 -3.11 -3.78 -5.95
C SER A 47 -2.08 -2.81 -6.54
N SER A 48 -2.29 -1.48 -6.43
CA SER A 48 -1.36 -0.52 -7.06
C SER A 48 -0.04 -0.41 -6.32
N GLY A 49 0.01 -0.54 -4.99
CA GLY A 49 1.26 -0.48 -4.23
C GLY A 49 2.18 -1.66 -4.57
N LEU A 50 1.64 -2.87 -4.43
CA LEU A 50 2.41 -4.10 -4.70
C LEU A 50 2.75 -4.26 -6.18
N ALA A 51 1.84 -3.89 -7.09
CA ALA A 51 2.12 -3.91 -8.52
C ALA A 51 3.19 -2.88 -8.91
N ARG A 52 3.14 -1.65 -8.38
CA ARG A 52 4.19 -0.64 -8.61
C ARG A 52 5.54 -1.09 -8.06
N MET A 53 5.56 -1.65 -6.85
CA MET A 53 6.78 -2.20 -6.27
C MET A 53 7.36 -3.32 -7.14
N ARG A 54 6.54 -4.27 -7.59
CA ARG A 54 6.98 -5.36 -8.47
C ARG A 54 7.47 -4.84 -9.82
N ALA A 55 6.80 -3.85 -10.41
CA ALA A 55 7.23 -3.22 -11.66
C ALA A 55 8.60 -2.54 -11.48
N ALA A 56 8.79 -1.76 -10.40
CA ALA A 56 10.05 -1.10 -10.11
C ALA A 56 11.20 -2.10 -9.87
N VAL A 57 10.94 -3.20 -9.15
CA VAL A 57 11.93 -4.28 -8.94
C VAL A 57 12.27 -4.97 -10.26
N SER A 58 11.27 -5.24 -11.10
CA SER A 58 11.49 -5.85 -12.41
C SER A 58 12.28 -4.95 -13.36
N GLU A 59 12.04 -3.64 -13.32
CA GLU A 59 12.76 -2.65 -14.11
C GLU A 59 14.21 -2.48 -13.65
N ALA A 60 14.45 -2.47 -12.33
CA ALA A 60 15.79 -2.35 -11.76
C ALA A 60 16.62 -3.64 -11.88
N SER A 61 15.96 -4.81 -12.00
CA SER A 61 16.63 -6.09 -12.13
C SER A 61 17.43 -6.16 -13.44
N GLY A 62 18.74 -6.43 -13.35
CA GLY A 62 19.63 -6.53 -14.52
C GLY A 62 20.18 -5.19 -15.02
N VAL A 63 19.93 -4.06 -14.33
CA VAL A 63 20.53 -2.76 -14.70
C VAL A 63 22.03 -2.70 -14.40
N ALA A 64 22.52 -3.59 -13.54
CA ALA A 64 23.91 -3.59 -13.07
C ALA A 64 24.54 -4.99 -13.16
N ASP A 65 24.59 -5.54 -14.36
CA ASP A 65 25.16 -6.88 -14.65
C ASP A 65 26.67 -7.00 -14.32
N TYR A 66 27.34 -5.87 -14.10
CA TYR A 66 28.73 -5.81 -13.66
C TYR A 66 28.91 -5.99 -12.15
N LEU A 67 27.82 -5.97 -11.37
CA LEU A 67 27.88 -6.20 -9.93
C LEU A 67 27.86 -7.70 -9.63
N PRO A 68 28.58 -8.15 -8.59
CA PRO A 68 28.49 -9.53 -8.11
C PRO A 68 27.06 -9.91 -7.71
N HIS A 69 26.81 -11.21 -7.56
CA HIS A 69 25.53 -11.66 -7.03
C HIS A 69 25.22 -10.96 -5.71
N GLY A 70 23.95 -10.61 -5.48
CA GLY A 70 23.57 -9.65 -4.44
C GLY A 70 24.10 -9.98 -3.03
N ALA A 71 24.24 -11.26 -2.68
CA ALA A 71 24.85 -11.66 -1.40
C ALA A 71 26.35 -11.28 -1.33
N GLU A 72 27.12 -11.60 -2.36
CA GLU A 72 28.55 -11.29 -2.46
C GLU A 72 28.77 -9.77 -2.48
N TYR A 73 27.96 -9.03 -3.24
CA TYR A 73 28.01 -7.57 -3.27
C TYR A 73 27.79 -6.94 -1.88
N VAL A 74 26.80 -7.43 -1.12
CA VAL A 74 26.51 -6.92 0.22
C VAL A 74 27.63 -7.26 1.20
N ASP A 75 28.21 -8.45 1.11
CA ASP A 75 29.30 -8.86 2.00
C ASP A 75 30.58 -8.05 1.72
N GLU A 76 30.91 -7.78 0.45
CA GLU A 76 31.99 -6.87 0.08
C GLU A 76 31.74 -5.44 0.60
N LEU A 77 30.51 -4.95 0.47
CA LEU A 77 30.15 -3.61 0.93
C LEU A 77 30.31 -3.49 2.45
N ARG A 78 29.86 -4.50 3.21
CA ARG A 78 30.03 -4.56 4.67
C ARG A 78 31.49 -4.60 5.07
N ALA A 79 32.32 -5.37 4.37
CA ALA A 79 33.75 -5.45 4.65
C ALA A 79 34.45 -4.10 4.41
N ARG A 80 34.12 -3.40 3.31
CA ARG A 80 34.64 -2.06 3.03
C ARG A 80 34.21 -1.04 4.08
N ASP A 81 32.96 -1.11 4.54
CA ASP A 81 32.45 -0.21 5.56
C ASP A 81 33.12 -0.45 6.92
N ALA A 82 33.34 -1.71 7.30
CA ALA A 82 34.08 -2.07 8.51
C ALA A 82 35.53 -1.55 8.49
N ALA A 83 36.23 -1.69 7.36
CA ALA A 83 37.58 -1.17 7.20
C ALA A 83 37.62 0.37 7.29
N ARG A 84 36.65 1.05 6.67
CA ARG A 84 36.49 2.51 6.74
C ARG A 84 36.28 3.00 8.17
N LEU A 85 35.46 2.29 8.95
CA LEU A 85 35.19 2.63 10.35
C LEU A 85 36.44 2.46 11.22
N ASP A 86 37.21 1.39 11.02
CA ASP A 86 38.46 1.17 11.73
C ASP A 86 39.51 2.26 11.42
N ASP A 87 39.64 2.68 10.16
CA ASP A 87 40.52 3.78 9.78
C ASP A 87 40.11 5.12 10.43
N LEU A 88 38.82 5.39 10.55
CA LEU A 88 38.30 6.59 11.24
C LEU A 88 38.60 6.54 12.75
N ASP A 89 38.43 5.39 13.39
CA ASP A 89 38.73 5.20 14.81
C ASP A 89 40.24 5.34 15.11
N ARG A 90 41.09 4.88 14.20
CA ARG A 90 42.56 5.04 14.32
C ARG A 90 43.03 6.48 14.08
N GLY A 91 42.38 7.22 13.16
CA GLY A 91 42.70 8.61 12.87
C GLY A 91 42.20 9.62 13.91
N SER A 92 41.32 9.20 14.82
CA SER A 92 40.76 10.02 15.90
C SER A 92 41.50 9.89 17.24
N ARG A 93 42.63 9.17 17.29
CA ARG A 93 43.54 9.07 18.45
C ARG A 93 44.83 9.85 18.22
#